data_AF-A0A2H0DS25-F1
#
_entry.id   AF-A0A2H0DS25-F1
#
_cell.length_a   1.000
_cell.length_b   1.000
_cell.length_c   1.000
_cell.angle_alpha   90.00
_cell.angle_beta   90.00
_cell.angle_gamma   90.00
#
_symmetry.space_group_name_H-M   'P 1'
#
loop_
_entity.id
_entity.type
_entity.pdbx_description
1 polymer ?
#
loop_
_entity_poly.entity_id
_entity_poly.type
_entity_poly.pdbx_seq_one_letter_code
_entity_poly.pdbx_strand_id
1 'polypeptide(L)'
;MGTATEKVKIRGLVVLSSWIFLFWGILVSAKGLFDLFLGEPEANLYAPKAWDFVSRSQWLRYGGFELAYGLACVAVFFYLRAYARFLPETVVRPLPDSGS
;
A
#
# COMPACT_ATOMS: atom_id res chain seq x y z
N MET A 1 29.06 -30.89 -15.96
CA MET A 1 28.61 -29.49 -16.10
C MET A 1 27.91 -29.10 -14.81
N GLY A 2 28.47 -28.15 -14.05
CA GLY A 2 27.78 -27.63 -12.86
C GLY A 2 26.65 -26.71 -13.32
N THR A 3 25.43 -26.94 -12.82
CA THR A 3 24.31 -26.02 -13.04
C THR A 3 24.62 -24.70 -12.33
N ALA A 4 24.53 -23.58 -13.07
CA ALA A 4 24.70 -22.27 -12.45
C ALA A 4 23.53 -22.01 -11.48
N THR A 5 23.83 -21.51 -10.28
CA THR A 5 22.83 -21.25 -9.23
C THR A 5 22.80 -19.78 -8.84
N GLU A 6 21.63 -19.23 -8.56
CA GLU A 6 21.46 -17.88 -8.00
C GLU A 6 20.92 -17.90 -6.58
N LYS A 7 21.25 -16.88 -5.79
CA LYS A 7 20.85 -16.71 -4.39
C LYS A 7 19.87 -15.54 -4.27
N VAL A 8 18.64 -15.83 -3.87
CA VAL A 8 17.56 -14.82 -3.76
C VAL A 8 17.28 -14.50 -2.30
N LYS A 9 17.30 -13.22 -1.91
CA LYS A 9 16.93 -12.75 -0.57
C LYS A 9 15.42 -12.59 -0.41
N ILE A 10 14.72 -13.67 -0.08
CA ILE A 10 13.25 -13.68 -0.02
C ILE A 10 12.72 -12.91 1.20
N ARG A 11 13.32 -13.11 2.38
CA ARG A 11 12.88 -12.40 3.59
C ARG A 11 13.06 -10.88 3.45
N GLY A 12 14.20 -10.46 2.92
CA GLY A 12 14.49 -9.04 2.67
C GLY A 12 13.44 -8.38 1.80
N LEU A 13 12.99 -9.07 0.73
CA LEU A 13 11.93 -8.57 -0.14
C LEU A 13 10.62 -8.33 0.62
N VAL A 14 10.17 -9.32 1.40
CA VAL A 14 8.93 -9.20 2.20
C VAL A 14 9.03 -8.08 3.23
N VAL A 15 10.18 -7.92 3.88
CA VAL A 15 10.41 -6.84 4.85
C VAL A 15 10.37 -5.48 4.16
N LEU A 16 11.03 -5.32 3.00
CA LEU A 16 11.01 -4.07 2.25
C LEU A 16 9.60 -3.72 1.77
N SER A 17 8.87 -4.69 1.20
CA SER A 17 7.47 -4.50 0.80
C SER A 17 6.59 -4.10 1.98
N SER A 18 6.81 -4.67 3.16
CA SER A 18 6.02 -4.30 4.35
C SER A 18 6.15 -2.81 4.67
N TRP A 19 7.36 -2.23 4.59
CA TRP A 19 7.55 -0.81 4.84
C TRP A 19 6.81 0.08 3.86
N ILE A 20 6.76 -0.29 2.57
CA ILE A 20 5.97 0.43 1.57
C ILE A 20 4.51 0.49 1.98
N PHE A 21 3.93 -0.64 2.39
CA PHE A 21 2.55 -0.71 2.86
C PHE A 21 2.31 0.09 4.14
N LEU A 22 3.27 0.16 5.05
CA LEU A 22 3.15 0.98 6.25
C LEU A 22 3.14 2.47 5.91
N PHE A 23 4.14 2.96 5.17
CA PHE A 23 4.24 4.38 4.83
C PHE A 23 3.04 4.83 4.01
N TRP A 24 2.67 4.06 2.99
CA TRP A 24 1.51 4.36 2.17
C TRP A 24 0.22 4.29 2.98
N GLY A 25 0.04 3.24 3.78
CA GLY A 25 -1.13 3.05 4.63
C GLY A 25 -1.33 4.19 5.64
N ILE A 26 -0.26 4.66 6.29
CA ILE A 26 -0.31 5.80 7.21
C ILE A 26 -0.69 7.08 6.47
N LEU A 27 -0.05 7.37 5.33
CA LEU A 27 -0.34 8.58 4.55
C LEU A 27 -1.79 8.63 4.09
N VAL A 28 -2.30 7.53 3.51
CA VAL A 28 -3.67 7.48 3.02
C VAL A 28 -4.68 7.48 4.18
N SER A 29 -4.40 6.78 5.29
CA SER A 29 -5.30 6.80 6.46
C SER A 29 -5.39 8.21 7.06
N ALA A 30 -4.26 8.92 7.18
CA ALA A 30 -4.24 10.28 7.68
C ALA A 30 -5.01 11.23 6.75
N LYS A 31 -4.86 11.06 5.43
CA LYS A 31 -5.62 11.84 4.43
C LYS A 31 -7.11 11.54 4.48
N GLY A 32 -7.51 10.27 4.58
CA GLY A 32 -8.91 9.88 4.72
C GLY A 32 -9.55 10.42 6.00
N LEU A 33 -8.81 10.40 7.13
CA LEU A 33 -9.26 11.06 8.37
C LEU A 33 -9.43 12.57 8.16
N PHE A 34 -8.48 13.23 7.51
CA PHE A 34 -8.60 14.65 7.20
C PHE A 34 -9.86 14.92 6.37
N ASP A 35 -10.11 14.16 5.30
CA ASP A 35 -11.28 14.35 4.44
C ASP A 35 -12.62 14.09 5.14
N LEU A 36 -12.65 13.17 6.09
CA LEU A 36 -13.85 12.86 6.87
C LEU A 36 -14.22 13.96 7.87
N PHE A 37 -13.25 14.68 8.43
CA PHE A 37 -13.48 15.60 9.55
C PHE A 37 -13.27 17.08 9.23
N LEU A 38 -12.32 17.40 8.34
CA LEU A 38 -11.83 18.77 8.14
C LEU A 38 -11.72 19.17 6.66
N GLY A 39 -11.57 18.20 5.76
CA GLY A 39 -11.27 18.41 4.36
C GLY A 39 -12.49 18.71 3.50
N GLU A 40 -12.22 19.40 2.40
CA GLU A 40 -13.19 19.67 1.34
C GLU A 40 -12.56 19.34 -0.03
N PRO A 41 -13.36 18.95 -1.03
CA PRO A 41 -12.84 18.69 -2.37
C PRO A 41 -12.28 19.97 -2.99
N GLU A 42 -11.13 19.87 -3.66
CA GLU A 42 -10.56 21.00 -4.43
C GLU A 42 -11.52 21.55 -5.49
N ALA A 43 -12.46 20.71 -5.96
CA ALA A 43 -13.55 21.11 -6.84
C ALA A 43 -14.37 22.30 -6.28
N ASN A 44 -14.42 22.50 -4.96
CA ASN A 44 -15.07 23.66 -4.35
C ASN A 44 -14.42 24.99 -4.76
N LEU A 45 -13.13 25.02 -5.10
CA LEU A 45 -12.43 26.23 -5.57
C LEU A 45 -12.91 26.71 -6.94
N TYR A 46 -13.45 25.78 -7.75
CA TYR A 46 -13.89 26.04 -9.11
C TYR A 46 -15.41 26.03 -9.26
N ALA A 47 -16.13 25.68 -8.20
CA ALA A 47 -17.58 25.58 -8.21
C ALA A 47 -18.24 26.95 -7.97
N PRO A 48 -19.35 27.26 -8.66
CA PRO A 48 -20.13 28.47 -8.37
C PRO A 48 -20.61 28.54 -6.91
N LYS A 49 -20.93 27.39 -6.30
CA LYS A 49 -21.13 27.22 -4.87
C LYS A 49 -20.44 25.95 -4.38
N ALA A 50 -20.01 25.96 -3.13
CA ALA A 50 -19.41 24.79 -2.50
C ALA A 50 -20.36 23.57 -2.60
N TRP A 51 -19.79 22.41 -2.92
CA TRP A 51 -20.50 21.13 -3.05
C TRP A 51 -21.41 20.96 -4.29
N ASP A 52 -21.34 21.86 -5.29
CA ASP A 52 -22.11 21.74 -6.53
C ASP A 52 -21.61 20.59 -7.43
N PHE A 53 -20.29 20.38 -7.53
CA PHE A 53 -19.71 19.33 -8.38
C PHE A 53 -19.55 17.98 -7.65
N VAL A 54 -19.09 18.02 -6.41
CA VAL A 54 -18.93 16.84 -5.56
C VAL A 54 -19.80 17.09 -4.34
N SER A 55 -20.84 16.27 -4.15
CA SER A 55 -21.68 16.38 -2.96
C SER A 55 -20.92 15.94 -1.71
N ARG A 56 -21.34 16.45 -0.54
CA ARG A 56 -20.80 15.99 0.76
C ARG A 56 -20.88 14.48 0.94
N SER A 57 -21.95 13.85 0.46
CA SER A 57 -22.11 12.40 0.55
C SER A 57 -21.08 11.63 -0.28
N GLN A 58 -20.74 12.12 -1.48
CA GLN A 58 -19.70 11.53 -2.32
C GLN A 58 -18.32 11.73 -1.69
N TRP A 59 -18.05 12.91 -1.13
CA TRP A 59 -16.81 13.21 -0.44
C TRP A 59 -16.60 12.33 0.80
N LEU A 60 -17.62 12.17 1.65
CA LEU A 60 -17.53 11.29 2.82
C LEU A 60 -17.35 9.82 2.44
N ARG A 61 -17.97 9.36 1.35
CA ARG A 61 -17.73 8.01 0.81
C ARG A 61 -16.29 7.84 0.34
N TYR A 62 -15.74 8.86 -0.33
CA TYR A 62 -14.35 8.86 -0.79
C TYR A 62 -13.36 8.86 0.39
N GLY A 63 -13.51 9.78 1.35
CA GLY A 63 -12.68 9.80 2.56
C GLY A 63 -12.79 8.52 3.40
N GLY A 64 -13.99 7.93 3.47
CA GLY A 64 -14.21 6.63 4.11
C GLY A 64 -13.51 5.48 3.38
N PHE A 65 -13.52 5.48 2.05
CA PHE A 65 -12.76 4.54 1.23
C PHE A 65 -11.25 4.70 1.45
N GLU A 66 -10.72 5.92 1.42
CA GLU A 66 -9.30 6.19 1.68
C GLU A 66 -8.88 5.66 3.05
N LEU A 67 -9.67 5.96 4.09
CA LEU A 67 -9.40 5.45 5.43
C LEU A 67 -9.39 3.92 5.48
N ALA A 68 -10.40 3.26 4.92
CA ALA A 68 -10.49 1.80 4.91
C ALA A 68 -9.32 1.17 4.15
N TYR A 69 -8.96 1.72 2.99
CA TYR A 69 -7.84 1.25 2.17
C TYR A 69 -6.49 1.46 2.89
N GLY A 70 -6.28 2.63 3.49
CA GLY A 70 -5.07 2.92 4.26
C GLY A 70 -4.90 1.96 5.44
N LEU A 71 -5.97 1.70 6.19
CA LEU A 71 -5.96 0.72 7.29
C LEU A 71 -5.72 -0.70 6.80
N ALA A 72 -6.25 -1.08 5.63
CA ALA A 72 -5.96 -2.36 5.01
C ALA A 72 -4.46 -2.49 4.65
N CYS A 73 -3.83 -1.44 4.12
CA CYS A 73 -2.39 -1.43 3.89
C CYS A 73 -1.59 -1.58 5.20
N VAL A 74 -1.99 -0.90 6.26
CA VAL A 74 -1.36 -1.07 7.59
C VAL A 74 -1.53 -2.50 8.11
N ALA A 75 -2.69 -3.12 7.92
CA ALA A 75 -2.91 -4.52 8.27
C ALA A 75 -2.00 -5.46 7.46
N VAL A 76 -1.82 -5.21 6.16
CA VAL A 76 -0.87 -5.94 5.30
C VAL A 76 0.57 -5.77 5.79
N PHE A 77 0.98 -4.59 6.26
CA PHE A 77 2.29 -4.43 6.90
C PHE A 77 2.48 -5.40 8.07
N PHE A 78 1.53 -5.45 9.01
CA PHE A 78 1.62 -6.35 10.17
C PHE A 78 1.64 -7.82 9.72
N TYR A 79 0.81 -8.17 8.74
CA TYR A 79 0.80 -9.51 8.16
C TYR A 79 2.15 -9.87 7.55
N LEU A 80 2.74 -9.02 6.70
CA LEU A 80 4.04 -9.28 6.07
C LEU A 80 5.18 -9.37 7.09
N ARG A 81 5.15 -8.53 8.14
CA ARG A 81 6.16 -8.59 9.23
C ARG A 81 6.04 -9.87 10.05
N ALA A 82 4.82 -10.34 10.30
CA ALA A 82 4.58 -11.63 10.96
C ALA A 82 5.04 -12.78 10.04
N TYR A 83 4.65 -12.75 8.78
CA TYR A 83 4.97 -13.77 7.79
C TYR A 83 6.48 -13.89 7.53
N ALA A 84 7.22 -12.77 7.51
CA ALA A 84 8.66 -12.75 7.29
C ALA A 84 9.46 -13.61 8.29
N ARG A 85 8.91 -13.87 9.49
CA ARG A 85 9.54 -14.72 10.51
C ARG A 85 9.63 -16.19 10.08
N PHE A 86 8.72 -16.63 9.21
CA PHE A 86 8.68 -18.00 8.70
C PHE A 86 9.52 -18.21 7.43
N LEU A 87 10.00 -17.12 6.82
CA LEU A 87 10.76 -17.20 5.57
C LEU A 87 12.26 -17.39 5.84
N PRO A 88 12.97 -18.20 5.03
CA PRO A 88 14.43 -18.23 5.06
C PRO A 88 15.00 -16.90 4.57
N GLU A 89 16.18 -16.53 5.07
CA GLU A 89 16.87 -15.30 4.64
C GLU A 89 17.14 -15.33 3.13
N THR A 90 17.63 -16.48 2.64
CA THR A 90 17.94 -16.70 1.23
C THR A 90 17.53 -18.08 0.76
N VAL A 91 17.18 -18.20 -0.51
CA VAL A 91 17.00 -19.49 -1.21
C VAL A 91 17.94 -19.55 -2.41
N VAL A 92 18.50 -20.72 -2.66
CA VAL A 92 19.33 -21.00 -3.83
C VAL A 92 18.44 -21.69 -4.87
N ARG A 93 18.43 -21.18 -6.10
CA ARG A 93 17.68 -21.77 -7.22
C ARG A 93 18.58 -21.91 -8.47
N PRO A 94 18.32 -22.87 -9.37
CA PRO A 94 19.01 -22.93 -10.66
C PRO A 94 18.75 -21.64 -11.44
N LEU A 95 19.76 -21.13 -12.15
CA LEU A 95 19.52 -20.04 -13.09
C LEU A 95 18.56 -20.52 -14.19
N PRO A 96 17.55 -19.72 -14.57
CA PRO A 96 16.74 -20.01 -15.74
C PRO A 96 17.65 -20.07 -16.97
N ASP A 97 17.53 -21.11 -17.79
CA ASP A 97 18.18 -21.14 -19.09
C ASP A 97 17.66 -19.93 -19.89
N SER A 98 18.56 -19.05 -20.31
CA SER A 98 18.23 -17.86 -21.11
C SER A 98 17.85 -18.30 -22.53
N GLY A 99 16.67 -18.91 -22.68
CA GLY A 99 16.19 -19.49 -23.93
C GLY A 99 14.80 -20.12 -23.81
N SER A 100 13.76 -19.29 -23.66
CA SER A 100 12.37 -19.62 -24.03
C SER A 100 11.56 -18.34 -24.24
#